data_AF-A0A7K4HNP4-F1
#
_entry.id   AF-A0A7K4HNP4-F1
#
_cell.length_a   1.000
_cell.length_b   1.000
_cell.length_c   1.000
_cell.angle_alpha   90.00
_cell.angle_beta   90.00
_cell.angle_gamma   90.00
#
_symmetry.space_group_name_H-M   'P 1'
#
loop_
_entity.id
_entity.type
_entity.pdbx_description
1 polymer ?
#
loop_
_entity_poly.entity_id
_entity_poly.type
_entity_poly.pdbx_seq_one_letter_code
_entity_poly.pdbx_strand_id
1 'polypeptide(L)'
;MSGKMALRAVSVVAGAAALLLGLADILVWIGGSGPFEVGLIEIAGDDFFRWAWGGAVVACGGLLLIGGGLRGAGLEWRARALLGAVMVGLVAGCDIFGMICTSIPAGEESGAFFNSFAGFIGGFAPPYTPAVLLLPLMLAIAFFLLREEAT
;
A
#
# COMPACT_ATOMS: atom_id res chain seq x y z
N MET A 1 -22.42 -15.21 8.14
CA MET A 1 -21.02 -15.22 8.65
C MET A 1 -20.91 -14.13 9.71
N SER A 2 -20.35 -14.39 10.90
CA SER A 2 -20.21 -13.36 11.95
C SER A 2 -19.29 -12.22 11.46
N GLY A 3 -19.59 -10.96 11.78
CA GLY A 3 -18.78 -9.81 11.34
C GLY A 3 -17.30 -9.93 11.70
N LYS A 4 -17.00 -10.54 12.86
CA LYS A 4 -15.63 -10.82 13.31
C LYS A 4 -14.90 -11.83 12.41
N MET A 5 -15.62 -12.85 11.91
CA MET A 5 -15.05 -13.81 10.96
C MET A 5 -14.76 -13.16 9.61
N ALA A 6 -15.65 -12.27 9.15
CA ALA A 6 -15.45 -11.54 7.90
C ALA A 6 -14.21 -10.64 7.98
N LEU A 7 -14.07 -9.86 9.06
CA LEU A 7 -12.90 -9.01 9.26
C LEU A 7 -11.59 -9.82 9.27
N ARG A 8 -11.56 -10.95 9.97
CA ARG A 8 -10.39 -11.85 10.00
C ARG A 8 -10.06 -12.40 8.62
N ALA A 9 -11.06 -12.85 7.87
CA ALA A 9 -10.86 -13.35 6.50
C ALA A 9 -10.31 -12.25 5.60
N VAL A 10 -10.87 -11.03 5.67
CA VAL A 10 -10.40 -9.88 4.91
C VAL A 10 -8.95 -9.52 5.29
N SER A 11 -8.60 -9.53 6.58
CA SER A 11 -7.21 -9.31 7.03
C SER A 11 -6.24 -10.34 6.47
N VAL A 12 -6.63 -11.63 6.42
CA VAL A 12 -5.78 -12.67 5.83
C VAL A 12 -5.61 -12.48 4.33
N VAL A 13 -6.69 -12.21 3.60
CA VAL A 13 -6.63 -12.02 2.14
C VAL A 13 -5.85 -10.75 1.79
N ALA A 14 -6.14 -9.63 2.44
CA ALA A 14 -5.40 -8.38 2.24
C ALA A 14 -3.93 -8.52 2.65
N GLY A 15 -3.66 -9.25 3.74
CA GLY A 15 -2.30 -9.53 4.20
C GLY A 15 -1.52 -10.42 3.23
N ALA A 16 -2.16 -11.42 2.62
CA ALA A 16 -1.56 -12.25 1.58
C ALA A 16 -1.25 -11.43 0.32
N ALA A 17 -2.17 -10.56 -0.09
CA ALA A 17 -1.93 -9.64 -1.20
C ALA A 17 -0.75 -8.70 -0.91
N ALA A 18 -0.73 -8.06 0.26
CA ALA A 18 0.38 -7.21 0.70
C ALA A 18 1.72 -7.95 0.75
N LEU A 19 1.74 -9.17 1.27
CA LEU A 19 2.94 -9.99 1.31
C LEU A 19 3.48 -10.28 -0.10
N LEU A 20 2.62 -10.77 -1.00
CA LEU A 20 3.02 -11.11 -2.36
C LEU A 20 3.49 -9.88 -3.13
N LEU A 21 2.79 -8.75 -3.01
CA LEU A 21 3.12 -7.52 -3.70
C LEU A 21 4.39 -6.88 -3.14
N GLY A 22 4.58 -6.83 -1.82
CA GLY A 22 5.81 -6.33 -1.21
C GLY A 22 7.04 -7.19 -1.56
N LEU A 23 6.87 -8.52 -1.67
CA LEU A 23 7.91 -9.41 -2.19
C LEU A 23 8.17 -9.17 -3.68
N ALA A 24 7.13 -8.91 -4.47
CA ALA A 24 7.28 -8.58 -5.89
C ALA A 24 8.07 -7.27 -6.09
N ASP A 25 7.79 -6.22 -5.30
CA ASP A 25 8.57 -4.97 -5.31
C ASP A 25 10.07 -5.25 -5.13
N ILE A 26 10.43 -6.07 -4.13
CA ILE A 26 11.84 -6.44 -3.86
C ILE A 26 12.43 -7.27 -5.00
N LEU A 27 11.70 -8.27 -5.50
CA LEU A 27 12.20 -9.17 -6.55
C LEU A 27 12.44 -8.43 -7.87
N VAL A 28 11.55 -7.52 -8.25
CA VAL A 28 11.71 -6.69 -9.46
C VAL A 28 12.89 -5.74 -9.30
N TRP A 29 13.04 -5.11 -8.14
CA TRP A 29 14.18 -4.24 -7.84
C TRP A 29 15.52 -5.00 -7.93
N ILE A 30 15.64 -6.19 -7.29
CA ILE A 30 16.87 -7.01 -7.34
C ILE A 30 17.13 -7.54 -8.75
N GLY A 31 16.08 -7.96 -9.45
CA GLY A 31 16.17 -8.60 -10.76
C GLY A 31 16.64 -7.66 -11.88
N GLY A 32 16.61 -6.34 -11.64
CA GLY A 32 17.00 -5.34 -12.63
C GLY A 32 16.14 -5.41 -13.91
N SER A 33 14.93 -5.99 -13.83
CA SER A 33 14.08 -6.30 -14.99
C SER A 33 13.42 -5.07 -15.63
N GLY A 34 13.83 -3.87 -15.22
CA GLY A 34 13.16 -2.63 -15.60
C GLY A 34 11.73 -2.54 -15.01
N PRO A 35 11.04 -1.43 -15.28
CA PRO A 35 9.66 -1.24 -14.85
C PRO A 35 8.72 -2.38 -15.29
N PHE A 36 7.99 -2.95 -14.34
CA PHE A 36 6.94 -3.93 -14.63
C PHE A 36 5.56 -3.31 -14.41
N GLU A 37 4.89 -2.97 -15.51
CA GLU A 37 3.54 -2.43 -15.50
C GLU A 37 2.54 -3.49 -15.97
N VAL A 38 1.51 -3.75 -15.15
CA VAL A 38 0.40 -4.63 -15.52
C VAL A 38 -0.93 -3.96 -15.16
N GLY A 39 -1.60 -3.43 -16.18
CA GLY A 39 -2.90 -2.78 -16.03
C GLY A 39 -2.82 -1.52 -15.19
N LEU A 40 -3.37 -1.56 -13.97
CA LEU A 40 -3.37 -0.43 -13.03
C LEU A 40 -2.19 -0.48 -12.04
N ILE A 41 -1.36 -1.52 -12.09
CA ILE A 41 -0.27 -1.74 -11.15
C ILE A 41 1.06 -1.40 -11.83
N GLU A 42 1.88 -0.61 -11.15
CA GLU A 42 3.29 -0.41 -11.47
C GLU A 42 4.16 -0.98 -10.35
N ILE A 43 5.06 -1.89 -10.71
CA ILE A 43 6.11 -2.45 -9.86
C ILE A 43 7.43 -2.08 -10.52
N ALA A 44 7.98 -0.91 -10.17
CA ALA A 44 9.03 -0.33 -10.99
C ALA A 44 9.75 0.86 -10.37
N GLY A 45 11.03 0.68 -10.06
CA GLY A 45 11.93 1.82 -10.03
C GLY A 45 13.33 1.46 -9.57
N ASP A 46 14.24 2.36 -9.86
CA ASP A 46 15.64 2.30 -9.48
C ASP A 46 15.88 2.74 -8.01
N ASP A 47 14.88 3.37 -7.38
CA ASP A 47 14.97 3.81 -5.99
C ASP A 47 14.88 2.64 -4.99
N PHE A 48 16.02 2.35 -4.33
CA PHE A 48 16.11 1.40 -3.23
C PHE A 48 15.10 1.69 -2.11
N PHE A 49 14.91 2.96 -1.73
CA PHE A 49 14.12 3.29 -0.55
C PHE A 49 12.63 2.96 -0.77
N ARG A 50 12.09 3.28 -1.95
CA ARG A 50 10.71 2.92 -2.25
C ARG A 50 10.53 1.42 -2.55
N TRP A 51 11.37 0.84 -3.40
CA TRP A 51 11.08 -0.48 -3.97
C TRP A 51 11.63 -1.63 -3.12
N ALA A 52 12.84 -1.51 -2.58
CA ALA A 52 13.38 -2.52 -1.68
C ALA A 52 12.84 -2.34 -0.25
N TRP A 53 13.04 -1.14 0.32
CA TRP A 53 12.67 -0.89 1.72
C TRP A 53 11.16 -0.75 1.90
N GLY A 54 10.47 0.04 1.06
CA GLY A 54 9.02 0.11 1.05
C GLY A 54 8.38 -1.27 0.82
N GLY A 55 8.89 -2.06 -0.12
CA GLY A 55 8.45 -3.44 -0.36
C GLY A 55 8.61 -4.33 0.88
N ALA A 56 9.72 -4.24 1.60
CA ALA A 56 9.94 -4.97 2.85
C ALA A 56 8.96 -4.58 3.96
N VAL A 57 8.66 -3.28 4.08
CA VAL A 57 7.65 -2.77 5.03
C VAL A 57 6.26 -3.31 4.68
N VAL A 58 5.87 -3.28 3.40
CA VAL A 58 4.59 -3.82 2.92
C VAL A 58 4.50 -5.33 3.17
N ALA A 59 5.58 -6.08 2.89
CA ALA A 59 5.64 -7.51 3.12
C ALA A 59 5.51 -7.88 4.61
N CYS A 60 6.23 -7.17 5.48
CA CYS A 60 6.11 -7.31 6.93
C CYS A 60 4.68 -6.97 7.42
N GLY A 61 4.09 -5.90 6.89
CA GLY A 61 2.71 -5.53 7.17
C GLY A 61 1.72 -6.64 6.78
N GLY A 62 1.94 -7.28 5.63
CA GLY A 62 1.19 -8.45 5.18
C GLY A 62 1.27 -9.63 6.15
N LEU A 63 2.47 -9.97 6.63
CA LEU A 63 2.67 -11.03 7.63
C LEU A 63 1.92 -10.75 8.94
N LEU A 64 1.94 -9.50 9.40
CA LEU A 64 1.24 -9.10 10.62
C LEU A 64 -0.28 -9.17 10.47
N LEU A 65 -0.81 -8.78 9.31
CA LEU A 65 -2.23 -8.91 8.96
C LEU A 65 -2.68 -10.38 8.91
N ILE A 66 -1.90 -11.24 8.26
CA ILE A 66 -2.16 -12.69 8.23
C ILE A 66 -2.13 -13.27 9.64
N GLY A 67 -1.10 -12.96 10.42
CA GLY A 67 -0.94 -13.45 11.78
C GLY A 67 -2.11 -13.05 12.69
N GLY A 68 -2.52 -11.78 12.63
CA GLY A 68 -3.66 -11.28 13.40
C GLY A 68 -5.01 -11.87 12.96
N GLY A 69 -5.21 -12.06 11.66
CA GLY A 69 -6.42 -12.68 11.12
C GLY A 69 -6.55 -14.17 11.45
N LEU A 70 -5.46 -14.94 11.33
CA LEU A 70 -5.46 -16.39 11.57
C LEU A 70 -5.63 -16.74 13.05
N ARG A 71 -4.89 -16.07 13.96
CA ARG A 71 -4.85 -16.42 15.38
C ARG A 71 -5.92 -15.73 16.23
N GLY A 72 -6.79 -14.93 15.60
CA GLY A 72 -7.72 -14.02 16.26
C GLY A 72 -8.57 -14.58 17.41
N ALA A 73 -8.21 -14.18 18.63
CA ALA A 73 -9.06 -13.79 19.75
C ALA A 73 -8.13 -13.14 20.81
N GLY A 74 -8.18 -11.82 20.98
CA GLY A 74 -7.35 -11.09 21.95
C GLY A 74 -6.78 -9.77 21.41
N LEU A 75 -6.49 -8.84 22.34
CA LEU A 75 -5.98 -7.50 22.05
C LEU A 75 -4.65 -7.56 21.27
N GLU A 76 -3.75 -8.47 21.63
CA GLU A 76 -2.44 -8.59 20.99
C GLU A 76 -2.54 -8.91 19.49
N TRP A 77 -3.36 -9.90 19.10
CA TRP A 77 -3.52 -10.28 17.69
C TRP A 77 -4.24 -9.19 16.88
N ARG A 78 -5.16 -8.46 17.52
CA ARG A 78 -5.82 -7.29 16.91
C ARG A 78 -4.83 -6.14 16.70
N ALA A 79 -4.01 -5.83 17.70
CA ALA A 79 -2.97 -4.82 17.60
C ALA A 79 -1.94 -5.16 16.51
N ARG A 80 -1.57 -6.43 16.34
CA ARG A 80 -0.71 -6.88 15.23
C ARG A 80 -1.37 -6.64 13.87
N ALA A 81 -2.65 -6.99 13.70
CA ALA A 81 -3.35 -6.73 12.44
C ALA A 81 -3.45 -5.22 12.15
N LEU A 82 -3.73 -4.41 13.18
CA LEU A 82 -3.77 -2.95 13.06
C LEU A 82 -2.39 -2.39 12.66
N LEU A 83 -1.33 -2.83 13.31
CA LEU A 83 0.04 -2.44 12.97
C LEU A 83 0.36 -2.79 11.51
N GLY A 84 -0.02 -3.98 11.05
CA GLY A 84 0.16 -4.38 9.66
C GLY A 84 -0.57 -3.46 8.68
N ALA A 85 -1.83 -3.09 8.97
CA ALA A 85 -2.58 -2.14 8.16
C ALA A 85 -1.93 -0.75 8.14
N VAL A 86 -1.44 -0.26 9.29
CA VAL A 86 -0.74 1.02 9.40
C VAL A 86 0.56 1.01 8.61
N MET A 87 1.36 -0.06 8.67
CA MET A 87 2.62 -0.17 7.92
C MET A 87 2.39 -0.07 6.41
N VAL A 88 1.42 -0.80 5.87
CA VAL A 88 1.08 -0.69 4.44
C VAL A 88 0.52 0.70 4.11
N GLY A 89 -0.34 1.25 4.99
CA GLY A 89 -0.92 2.58 4.82
C GLY A 89 0.12 3.69 4.83
N LEU A 90 1.21 3.57 5.61
CA LEU A 90 2.30 4.54 5.62
C LEU A 90 3.04 4.58 4.28
N VAL A 91 3.36 3.42 3.70
CA VAL A 91 4.00 3.35 2.38
C VAL A 91 3.07 3.94 1.32
N ALA A 92 1.78 3.60 1.35
CA ALA A 92 0.79 4.19 0.45
C ALA A 92 0.67 5.71 0.62
N GLY A 93 0.76 6.22 1.85
CA GLY A 93 0.74 7.65 2.13
C GLY A 93 1.96 8.37 1.57
N CYS A 94 3.14 7.77 1.66
CA CYS A 94 4.35 8.31 1.01
C CYS A 94 4.19 8.37 -0.51
N ASP A 95 3.58 7.36 -1.13
CA ASP A 95 3.37 7.33 -2.59
C ASP A 95 2.38 8.39 -3.05
N ILE A 96 1.27 8.54 -2.33
CA ILE A 96 0.29 9.60 -2.60
C ILE A 96 0.93 10.97 -2.45
N PHE A 97 1.75 11.16 -1.42
CA PHE A 97 2.49 12.40 -1.26
C PHE A 97 3.47 12.64 -2.40
N GLY A 98 4.17 11.60 -2.85
CA GLY A 98 5.01 11.62 -4.05
C GLY A 98 4.24 12.06 -5.28
N MET A 99 3.10 11.43 -5.57
CA MET A 99 2.21 11.79 -6.70
C MET A 99 1.76 13.25 -6.63
N ILE A 100 1.41 13.76 -5.45
CA ILE A 100 1.06 15.18 -5.28
C ILE A 100 2.25 16.07 -5.62
N CYS A 101 3.43 15.76 -5.06
CA CYS A 101 4.63 16.58 -5.25
C CYS A 101 5.10 16.60 -6.71
N THR A 102 5.03 15.49 -7.42
CA THR A 102 5.44 15.39 -8.84
C THR A 102 4.40 15.99 -9.79
N SER A 103 3.14 16.09 -9.37
CA SER A 103 2.07 16.68 -10.20
C SER A 103 2.02 18.21 -10.17
N ILE A 104 2.68 18.86 -9.20
CA ILE A 104 2.72 20.32 -9.04
C ILE A 104 3.58 21.03 -10.11
N PRO A 105 4.86 20.66 -10.32
CA PRO A 105 5.68 21.30 -11.34
C PRO A 105 5.17 20.94 -12.75
N ALA A 106 5.30 21.87 -13.69
CA ALA A 106 5.11 21.50 -15.09
C ALA A 106 6.26 20.61 -15.55
N GLY A 107 6.00 19.68 -16.48
CA GLY A 107 7.02 18.81 -17.04
C GLY A 107 8.15 19.60 -17.70
N GLU A 108 9.33 18.97 -17.86
CA GLU A 108 10.55 19.64 -18.35
C GLU A 108 10.40 20.31 -19.73
N GLU A 109 9.42 19.88 -20.53
CA GLU A 109 9.13 20.43 -21.85
C GLU A 109 8.24 21.70 -21.81
N SER A 110 7.75 22.08 -20.63
CA SER A 110 6.91 23.27 -20.44
C SER A 110 7.73 24.49 -20.05
N GLY A 111 7.44 25.64 -20.68
CA GLY A 111 7.99 26.95 -20.27
C GLY A 111 7.40 27.51 -18.97
N ALA A 112 6.37 26.88 -18.41
CA ALA A 112 5.76 27.26 -17.13
C ALA A 112 6.34 26.46 -15.96
N PHE A 113 6.45 27.07 -14.78
CA PHE A 113 6.92 26.37 -13.57
C PHE A 113 5.85 25.45 -12.96
N PHE A 114 4.58 25.86 -12.98
CA PHE A 114 3.45 25.10 -12.44
C PHE A 114 2.70 24.35 -13.53
N ASN A 115 2.21 23.16 -13.18
CA ASN A 115 1.38 22.37 -14.06
C ASN A 115 0.00 23.03 -14.26
N SER A 116 -0.63 22.71 -15.39
CA SER A 116 -2.04 23.06 -15.61
C SER A 116 -2.94 22.27 -14.65
N PHE A 117 -4.16 22.75 -14.40
CA PHE A 117 -5.12 22.01 -13.57
C PHE A 117 -5.42 20.60 -14.14
N ALA A 118 -5.55 20.50 -15.46
CA ALA A 118 -5.76 19.21 -16.13
C ALA A 118 -4.56 18.28 -15.98
N GLY A 119 -3.34 18.81 -16.09
CA GLY A 119 -2.10 18.05 -15.91
C GLY A 119 -1.90 17.60 -14.45
N PHE A 120 -2.24 18.45 -13.48
CA PHE A 120 -2.23 18.09 -12.06
C PHE A 120 -3.16 16.90 -11.79
N ILE A 121 -4.41 16.95 -12.26
CA ILE A 121 -5.35 15.84 -12.13
C ILE A 121 -4.87 14.60 -12.90
N GLY A 122 -4.26 14.79 -14.07
CA GLY A 122 -3.66 13.73 -14.87
C GLY A 122 -2.55 12.97 -14.15
N GLY A 123 -1.79 13.62 -13.26
CA GLY A 123 -0.74 12.98 -12.45
C GLY A 123 -1.24 12.02 -11.37
N PHE A 124 -2.56 11.95 -11.14
CA PHE A 124 -3.19 10.93 -10.30
C PHE A 124 -3.78 9.77 -11.11
N ALA A 125 -3.61 9.76 -12.42
CA ALA A 125 -4.04 8.64 -13.24
C ALA A 125 -3.13 7.42 -13.00
N PRO A 126 -3.62 6.20 -13.27
CA PRO A 126 -2.80 4.99 -13.23
C PRO A 126 -1.57 5.10 -14.17
N PRO A 127 -0.53 4.31 -13.91
CA PRO A 127 -0.49 3.20 -12.96
C PRO A 127 -0.28 3.61 -11.49
N TYR A 128 -0.68 2.75 -10.56
CA TYR A 128 -0.54 2.95 -9.12
C TYR A 128 0.39 1.91 -8.52
N THR A 129 1.09 2.31 -7.47
CA THR A 129 1.90 1.36 -6.69
C THR A 129 1.00 0.35 -5.97
N PRO A 130 1.53 -0.85 -5.62
CA PRO A 130 0.75 -1.85 -4.91
C PRO A 130 0.22 -1.37 -3.55
N ALA A 131 0.99 -0.54 -2.83
CA ALA A 131 0.58 0.00 -1.54
C ALA A 131 -0.65 0.92 -1.67
N VAL A 132 -0.68 1.80 -2.68
CA VAL A 132 -1.81 2.70 -2.94
C VAL A 132 -3.09 1.91 -3.26
N LEU A 133 -2.99 0.84 -4.06
CA LEU A 133 -4.13 -0.01 -4.38
C LEU A 133 -4.68 -0.77 -3.17
N LEU A 134 -3.81 -1.14 -2.23
CA LEU A 134 -4.21 -1.82 -1.00
C LEU A 134 -4.80 -0.86 0.05
N LEU A 135 -4.54 0.44 -0.05
CA LEU A 135 -4.92 1.44 0.95
C LEU A 135 -6.40 1.40 1.36
N PRO A 136 -7.39 1.30 0.45
CA PRO A 136 -8.79 1.23 0.85
C PRO A 136 -9.10 0.05 1.77
N LEU A 137 -8.48 -1.11 1.52
CA LEU A 137 -8.62 -2.29 2.37
C LEU A 137 -7.94 -2.07 3.72
N MET A 138 -6.76 -1.45 3.74
CA MET A 138 -6.04 -1.15 4.99
C MET A 138 -6.84 -0.21 5.89
N LEU A 139 -7.44 0.84 5.32
CA LEU A 139 -8.31 1.77 6.05
C LEU A 139 -9.56 1.08 6.59
N ALA A 140 -10.21 0.23 5.79
CA ALA A 140 -11.38 -0.52 6.24
C ALA A 140 -11.03 -1.47 7.40
N ILE A 141 -9.93 -2.24 7.29
CA ILE A 141 -9.47 -3.14 8.35
C ILE A 141 -9.16 -2.35 9.62
N ALA A 142 -8.39 -1.27 9.53
CA ALA A 142 -8.04 -0.44 10.66
C ALA A 142 -9.28 0.14 11.36
N PHE A 143 -10.23 0.69 10.58
CA PHE A 143 -11.47 1.24 11.12
C PHE A 143 -12.27 0.19 11.92
N PHE A 144 -12.48 -0.99 11.37
CA PHE A 144 -13.24 -2.03 12.06
C PHE A 144 -12.51 -2.60 13.28
N LEU A 145 -11.18 -2.74 13.22
CA LEU A 145 -10.38 -3.17 14.37
C LEU A 145 -10.43 -2.16 15.52
N LEU A 146 -10.38 -0.86 15.22
CA LEU A 146 -10.49 0.19 16.25
C LEU A 146 -11.90 0.25 16.84
N ARG A 147 -12.94 0.06 16.02
CA ARG A 147 -14.33 0.08 16.49
C ARG A 147 -14.64 -1.08 17.45
N GLU A 148 -14.04 -2.24 17.26
CA GLU A 148 -14.19 -3.40 18.15
C GLU A 148 -13.57 -3.19 19.56
N GLU A 149 -12.76 -2.14 19.80
CA GLU A 149 -12.27 -1.82 21.16
C GLU A 149 -13.25 -0.95 21.95
N ALA A 150 -14.09 -0.19 21.26
CA ALA A 150 -15.05 0.72 21.88
C ALA A 150 -16.32 0.01 22.38
N THR A 151 -16.44 -1.31 22.18
CA THR A 151 -17.60 -2.15 22.54
C THR A 151 -17.18 -3.29 23.44
#